data_AF-A0A0L0DWD1-F1
#
_entry.id   AF-A0A0L0DWD1-F1
#
_cell.length_a   1.000
_cell.length_b   1.000
_cell.length_c   1.000
_cell.angle_alpha   90.00
_cell.angle_beta   90.00
_cell.angle_gamma   90.00
#
_symmetry.space_group_name_H-M   'P 1'
#
loop_
_entity.id
_entity.type
_entity.pdbx_description
1 polymer ?
#
loop_
_entity_poly.entity_id
_entity_poly.type
_entity_poly.pdbx_seq_one_letter_code
_entity_poly.pdbx_strand_id
1 'polypeptide(L)'
;MPRRKRLRLENMSPEEREAYEAGLRAKAAQEARAKETVLRKALEARLAEEAEFSATNKLKIQASWREVMREAKVKELRSEVAVLAQSYEREADRKDAIINMLMVDLDESEEQYQTAVRAHLSSVSSLIGVHDERLALLERAFEEELAQLRGDFDQERSEAIEVHKVEVRELKDIMAAMEEEFRETEHSITTFHRNYMDELKRNHDEELATMSSQLRTNVLELYSAFRHAMDNYNAHTNARQNKFKTDKKQDKKNAELIAKNHRLIRRLQTLKDQIKAKIATNEREFSERNKALLEEKNAVAKHFLKLKNRMNKFRSDERRRLTDLTIHSEACINRLKEKLELAEAILNLAEINRKLETEEEKVLPFYASTHDAAASSGAPSASAAAPQAAAQPLHPDVAQLMSSMQLSSASMNDSEWEYLENFYKRYNKVLLDKMALANEKAKLSNENANLKLILQKYLDGISVNPEVIEADNPLLIVNGDANFDRPRPEPGAVIPVTELQTLVVAQRMTNA
;
A
#
# COMPACT_ATOMS: atom_id res chain seq x y z
N MET A 1 111.95 -66.06 -13.81
CA MET A 1 112.95 -67.15 -14.00
C MET A 1 114.30 -66.56 -14.40
N PRO A 2 115.26 -66.50 -13.47
CA PRO A 2 116.64 -66.07 -13.71
C PRO A 2 117.54 -67.30 -13.93
N ARG A 3 118.55 -67.20 -14.82
CA ARG A 3 119.80 -68.01 -14.85
C ARG A 3 120.44 -67.89 -16.23
N ARG A 4 121.05 -66.72 -16.53
CA ARG A 4 122.06 -66.50 -17.61
C ARG A 4 122.43 -65.00 -17.74
N LYS A 5 122.69 -64.29 -16.63
CA LYS A 5 123.18 -62.89 -16.68
C LYS A 5 124.13 -62.55 -15.51
N ARG A 6 124.98 -63.50 -15.11
CA ARG A 6 126.03 -63.27 -14.10
C ARG A 6 127.46 -63.62 -14.56
N LEU A 7 127.68 -63.87 -15.85
CA LEU A 7 128.99 -64.34 -16.36
C LEU A 7 129.49 -63.58 -17.60
N ARG A 8 129.03 -62.35 -17.80
CA ARG A 8 129.61 -61.44 -18.80
C ARG A 8 129.35 -60.00 -18.37
N LEU A 9 130.29 -59.44 -17.60
CA LEU A 9 130.65 -58.01 -17.53
C LEU A 9 131.67 -57.80 -16.39
N GLU A 10 132.72 -58.64 -16.32
CA GLU A 10 133.92 -58.36 -15.50
C GLU A 10 134.98 -57.58 -16.28
N ASN A 11 134.82 -57.41 -17.60
CA ASN A 11 135.69 -56.59 -18.45
C ASN A 11 134.85 -55.69 -19.36
N MET A 12 134.53 -54.44 -18.96
CA MET A 12 134.14 -53.28 -19.80
C MET A 12 134.27 -51.98 -18.97
N SER A 13 134.56 -50.84 -19.62
CA SER A 13 134.87 -49.54 -18.98
C SER A 13 133.68 -48.89 -18.24
N PRO A 14 133.91 -47.92 -17.33
CA PRO A 14 132.88 -47.33 -16.45
C PRO A 14 131.69 -46.68 -17.17
N GLU A 15 131.87 -46.19 -18.40
CA GLU A 15 130.84 -45.44 -19.13
C GLU A 15 129.71 -46.32 -19.69
N GLU A 16 129.97 -47.61 -19.97
CA GLU A 16 128.94 -48.53 -20.49
C GLU A 16 128.05 -49.13 -19.38
N ARG A 17 128.55 -49.17 -18.14
CA ARG A 17 127.79 -49.66 -16.97
C ARG A 17 126.77 -48.63 -16.49
N GLU A 18 127.13 -47.34 -16.48
CA GLU A 18 126.17 -46.27 -16.17
C GLU A 18 125.10 -46.14 -17.25
N ALA A 19 125.43 -46.29 -18.53
CA ALA A 19 124.44 -46.27 -19.61
C ALA A 19 123.45 -47.46 -19.57
N TYR A 20 123.91 -48.67 -19.21
CA TYR A 20 123.04 -49.84 -19.06
C TYR A 20 122.18 -49.77 -17.79
N GLU A 21 122.72 -49.31 -16.66
CA GLU A 21 121.96 -49.11 -15.42
C GLU A 21 120.98 -47.92 -15.51
N ALA A 22 121.36 -46.83 -16.18
CA ALA A 22 120.47 -45.72 -16.51
C ALA A 22 119.37 -46.16 -17.50
N GLY A 23 119.70 -47.01 -18.48
CA GLY A 23 118.73 -47.62 -19.38
C GLY A 23 117.75 -48.58 -18.67
N LEU A 24 118.21 -49.30 -17.64
CA LEU A 24 117.37 -50.18 -16.82
C LEU A 24 116.47 -49.37 -15.87
N ARG A 25 116.98 -48.30 -15.24
CA ARG A 25 116.19 -47.34 -14.45
C ARG A 25 115.19 -46.58 -15.31
N ALA A 26 115.56 -46.19 -16.53
CA ALA A 26 114.68 -45.53 -17.49
C ALA A 26 113.57 -46.48 -17.98
N LYS A 27 113.88 -47.75 -18.25
CA LYS A 27 112.88 -48.78 -18.58
C LYS A 27 111.96 -49.08 -17.40
N ALA A 28 112.47 -49.22 -16.18
CA ALA A 28 111.66 -49.41 -14.98
C ALA A 28 110.78 -48.19 -14.66
N ALA A 29 111.29 -46.97 -14.86
CA ALA A 29 110.52 -45.73 -14.70
C ALA A 29 109.48 -45.55 -15.83
N GLN A 30 109.79 -45.96 -17.06
CA GLN A 30 108.81 -46.00 -18.16
C GLN A 30 107.74 -47.07 -17.91
N GLU A 31 108.08 -48.24 -17.40
CA GLU A 31 107.13 -49.27 -17.00
C GLU A 31 106.27 -48.84 -15.80
N ALA A 32 106.83 -48.12 -14.82
CA ALA A 32 106.08 -47.55 -13.70
C ALA A 32 105.11 -46.45 -14.18
N ARG A 33 105.57 -45.53 -15.04
CA ARG A 33 104.71 -44.51 -15.69
C ARG A 33 103.68 -45.14 -16.62
N ALA A 34 104.01 -46.24 -17.31
CA ALA A 34 103.06 -47.00 -18.12
C ALA A 34 102.00 -47.67 -17.24
N LYS A 35 102.38 -48.27 -16.12
CA LYS A 35 101.43 -48.83 -15.14
C LYS A 35 100.55 -47.76 -14.50
N GLU A 36 101.12 -46.61 -14.17
CA GLU A 36 100.40 -45.46 -13.61
C GLU A 36 99.42 -44.85 -14.62
N THR A 37 99.81 -44.73 -15.89
CA THR A 37 98.93 -44.26 -16.97
C THR A 37 97.84 -45.27 -17.33
N VAL A 38 98.11 -46.57 -17.25
CA VAL A 38 97.10 -47.64 -17.41
C VAL A 38 96.12 -47.62 -16.24
N LEU A 39 96.58 -47.47 -15.01
CA LEU A 39 95.71 -47.33 -13.83
C LEU A 39 94.88 -46.05 -13.87
N ARG A 40 95.46 -44.91 -14.30
CA ARG A 40 94.73 -43.66 -14.53
C ARG A 40 93.67 -43.83 -15.61
N LYS A 41 93.99 -44.42 -16.75
CA LYS A 41 93.03 -44.69 -17.83
C LYS A 41 91.92 -45.66 -17.40
N ALA A 42 92.23 -46.65 -16.56
CA ALA A 42 91.22 -47.56 -16.00
C ALA A 42 90.30 -46.86 -14.99
N LEU A 43 90.85 -45.93 -14.18
CA LEU A 43 90.06 -45.08 -13.28
C LEU A 43 89.21 -44.06 -14.05
N GLU A 44 89.75 -43.44 -15.09
CA GLU A 44 89.02 -42.53 -15.99
C GLU A 44 87.91 -43.27 -16.75
N ALA A 45 88.17 -44.48 -17.24
CA ALA A 45 87.15 -45.32 -17.87
C ALA A 45 86.05 -45.72 -16.89
N ARG A 46 86.40 -46.09 -15.65
CA ARG A 46 85.41 -46.36 -14.60
C ARG A 46 84.61 -45.12 -14.22
N LEU A 47 85.25 -43.95 -14.12
CA LEU A 47 84.56 -42.68 -13.87
C LEU A 47 83.64 -42.30 -15.03
N ALA A 48 84.05 -42.55 -16.28
CA ALA A 48 83.22 -42.31 -17.46
C ALA A 48 82.02 -43.25 -17.51
N GLU A 49 82.22 -44.55 -17.25
CA GLU A 49 81.13 -45.52 -17.13
C GLU A 49 80.19 -45.15 -15.99
N GLU A 50 80.71 -44.77 -14.82
CA GLU A 50 79.91 -44.34 -13.67
C GLU A 50 79.17 -43.01 -13.95
N ALA A 51 79.76 -42.11 -14.75
CA ALA A 51 79.10 -40.89 -15.21
C ALA A 51 77.98 -41.17 -16.23
N GLU A 52 78.17 -42.11 -17.17
CA GLU A 52 77.11 -42.54 -18.09
C GLU A 52 76.01 -43.31 -17.37
N PHE A 53 76.35 -44.18 -16.42
CA PHE A 53 75.37 -44.81 -15.53
C PHE A 53 74.64 -43.77 -14.69
N SER A 54 75.32 -42.76 -14.16
CA SER A 54 74.68 -41.67 -13.44
C SER A 54 73.73 -40.84 -14.33
N ALA A 55 74.12 -40.54 -15.57
CA ALA A 55 73.29 -39.80 -16.53
C ALA A 55 72.05 -40.60 -16.96
N THR A 56 72.23 -41.88 -17.30
CA THR A 56 71.12 -42.77 -17.66
C THR A 56 70.21 -43.06 -16.46
N ASN A 57 70.77 -43.21 -15.26
CA ASN A 57 69.98 -43.40 -14.05
C ASN A 57 69.22 -42.11 -13.68
N LYS A 58 69.82 -40.91 -13.85
CA LYS A 58 69.09 -39.63 -13.73
C LYS A 58 67.92 -39.53 -14.70
N LEU A 59 68.09 -39.92 -15.96
CA LEU A 59 67.00 -39.90 -16.95
C LEU A 59 65.89 -40.88 -16.60
N LYS A 60 66.24 -42.09 -16.13
CA LYS A 60 65.27 -43.09 -15.64
C LYS A 60 64.50 -42.58 -14.42
N ILE A 61 65.21 -42.01 -13.45
CA ILE A 61 64.63 -41.39 -12.26
C ILE A 61 63.72 -40.22 -12.64
N GLN A 62 64.12 -39.35 -13.58
CA GLN A 62 63.27 -38.27 -14.08
C GLN A 62 62.04 -38.78 -14.85
N ALA A 63 62.15 -39.90 -15.57
CA ALA A 63 61.03 -40.53 -16.26
C ALA A 63 60.03 -41.11 -15.24
N SER A 64 60.51 -41.84 -14.24
CA SER A 64 59.67 -42.37 -13.16
C SER A 64 59.04 -41.24 -12.33
N TRP A 65 59.79 -40.17 -12.02
CA TRP A 65 59.22 -39.01 -11.33
C TRP A 65 58.16 -38.29 -12.16
N ARG A 66 58.32 -38.17 -13.48
CA ARG A 66 57.28 -37.58 -14.34
C ARG A 66 56.02 -38.44 -14.42
N GLU A 67 56.15 -39.75 -14.32
CA GLU A 67 55.01 -40.66 -14.23
C GLU A 67 54.29 -40.51 -12.89
N VAL A 68 55.03 -40.56 -11.78
CA VAL A 68 54.49 -40.35 -10.42
C VAL A 68 53.85 -38.97 -10.27
N MET A 69 54.47 -37.90 -10.78
CA MET A 69 53.93 -36.54 -10.72
C MET A 69 52.68 -36.38 -11.60
N ARG A 70 52.61 -37.05 -12.76
CA ARG A 70 51.40 -37.07 -13.58
C ARG A 70 50.27 -37.82 -12.89
N GLU A 71 50.53 -38.97 -12.30
CA GLU A 71 49.51 -39.69 -11.53
C GLU A 71 49.02 -38.88 -10.33
N ALA A 72 49.92 -38.25 -9.59
CA ALA A 72 49.57 -37.36 -8.49
C ALA A 72 48.71 -36.19 -8.98
N LYS A 73 49.11 -35.50 -10.06
CA LYS A 73 48.34 -34.38 -10.60
C LYS A 73 46.99 -34.82 -11.17
N VAL A 74 46.91 -35.99 -11.80
CA VAL A 74 45.63 -36.55 -12.29
C VAL A 74 44.69 -36.87 -11.12
N LYS A 75 45.21 -37.39 -10.01
CA LYS A 75 44.40 -37.63 -8.79
C LYS A 75 43.91 -36.33 -8.17
N GLU A 76 44.79 -35.32 -8.08
CA GLU A 76 44.45 -33.97 -7.62
C GLU A 76 43.35 -33.34 -8.49
N LEU A 77 43.54 -33.30 -9.82
CA LEU A 77 42.55 -32.76 -10.76
C LEU A 77 41.22 -33.50 -10.69
N ARG A 78 41.23 -34.83 -10.53
CA ARG A 78 39.99 -35.60 -10.34
C ARG A 78 39.28 -35.23 -9.05
N SER A 79 40.02 -35.00 -7.97
CA SER A 79 39.42 -34.52 -6.71
C SER A 79 38.85 -33.10 -6.84
N GLU A 80 39.56 -32.20 -7.53
CA GLU A 80 39.07 -30.84 -7.80
C GLU A 80 37.80 -30.85 -8.67
N VAL A 81 37.78 -31.65 -9.74
CA VAL A 81 36.60 -31.83 -10.60
C VAL A 81 35.43 -32.41 -9.80
N ALA A 82 35.68 -33.36 -8.88
CA ALA A 82 34.64 -33.91 -8.03
C ALA A 82 34.06 -32.85 -7.06
N VAL A 83 34.92 -32.02 -6.46
CA VAL A 83 34.50 -30.91 -5.59
C VAL A 83 33.70 -29.88 -6.38
N LEU A 84 34.15 -29.52 -7.59
CA LEU A 84 33.44 -28.61 -8.48
C LEU A 84 32.08 -29.19 -8.89
N ALA A 85 32.02 -30.46 -9.29
CA ALA A 85 30.78 -31.14 -9.63
C ALA A 85 29.78 -31.12 -8.46
N GLN A 86 30.23 -31.44 -7.25
CA GLN A 86 29.38 -31.37 -6.06
C GLN A 86 28.92 -29.93 -5.77
N SER A 87 29.76 -28.93 -6.01
CA SER A 87 29.39 -27.53 -5.80
C SER A 87 28.31 -27.08 -6.79
N TYR A 88 28.41 -27.51 -8.06
CA TYR A 88 27.42 -27.23 -9.09
C TYR A 88 26.10 -27.97 -8.82
N GLU A 89 26.16 -29.21 -8.35
CA GLU A 89 24.97 -29.98 -7.97
C GLU A 89 24.20 -29.28 -6.83
N ARG A 90 24.91 -28.84 -5.78
CA ARG A 90 24.30 -28.04 -4.71
C ARG A 90 23.75 -26.69 -5.17
N GLU A 91 24.33 -26.09 -6.21
CA GLU A 91 23.82 -24.84 -6.78
C GLU A 91 22.58 -25.10 -7.64
N ALA A 92 22.55 -26.20 -8.39
CA ALA A 92 21.39 -26.66 -9.14
C ALA A 92 20.23 -26.97 -8.19
N ASP A 93 20.45 -27.75 -7.12
CA ASP A 93 19.42 -28.06 -6.12
C ASP A 93 18.82 -26.79 -5.49
N ARG A 94 19.67 -25.79 -5.20
CA ARG A 94 19.23 -24.49 -4.67
C ARG A 94 18.40 -23.71 -5.69
N LYS A 95 18.82 -23.70 -6.96
CA LYS A 95 18.06 -23.05 -8.03
C LYS A 95 16.73 -23.76 -8.28
N ASP A 96 16.71 -25.09 -8.26
CA ASP A 96 15.48 -25.89 -8.40
C ASP A 96 14.54 -25.66 -7.21
N ALA A 97 15.05 -25.54 -5.98
CA ALA A 97 14.25 -25.17 -4.83
C ALA A 97 13.62 -23.77 -4.97
N ILE A 98 14.38 -22.79 -5.47
CA ILE A 98 13.87 -21.44 -5.76
C ILE A 98 12.81 -21.48 -6.87
N ILE A 99 13.05 -22.23 -7.95
CA ILE A 99 12.09 -22.39 -9.04
C ILE A 99 10.79 -22.99 -8.52
N ASN A 100 10.86 -24.05 -7.69
CA ASN A 100 9.68 -24.67 -7.10
C ASN A 100 8.91 -23.70 -6.19
N MET A 101 9.61 -22.90 -5.37
CA MET A 101 8.94 -21.86 -4.57
C MET A 101 8.26 -20.82 -5.46
N LEU A 102 8.94 -20.33 -6.50
CA LEU A 102 8.37 -19.37 -7.43
C LEU A 102 7.17 -19.93 -8.21
N MET A 103 7.17 -21.23 -8.52
CA MET A 103 6.02 -21.90 -9.13
C MET A 103 4.82 -21.93 -8.18
N VAL A 104 5.04 -22.25 -6.89
CA VAL A 104 3.97 -22.22 -5.88
C VAL A 104 3.44 -20.79 -5.69
N ASP A 105 4.32 -19.81 -5.60
CA ASP A 105 3.92 -18.40 -5.49
C ASP A 105 3.13 -17.93 -6.72
N LEU A 106 3.49 -18.40 -7.92
CA LEU A 106 2.78 -18.12 -9.15
C LEU A 106 1.37 -18.73 -9.12
N ASP A 107 1.25 -20.01 -8.75
CA ASP A 107 -0.02 -20.71 -8.64
C ASP A 107 -0.93 -20.04 -7.59
N GLU A 108 -0.39 -19.66 -6.43
CA GLU A 108 -1.14 -18.95 -5.40
C GLU A 108 -1.62 -17.57 -5.90
N SER A 109 -0.75 -16.83 -6.60
CA SER A 109 -1.13 -15.54 -7.18
C SER A 109 -2.23 -15.68 -8.25
N GLU A 110 -2.20 -16.77 -9.03
CA GLU A 110 -3.23 -17.06 -10.01
C GLU A 110 -4.56 -17.42 -9.34
N GLU A 111 -4.55 -18.26 -8.31
CA GLU A 111 -5.76 -18.59 -7.54
C GLU A 111 -6.38 -17.35 -6.88
N GLN A 112 -5.54 -16.47 -6.31
CA GLN A 112 -5.98 -15.19 -5.76
C GLN A 112 -6.61 -14.30 -6.84
N TYR A 113 -5.98 -14.19 -8.02
CA TYR A 113 -6.52 -13.43 -9.15
C TYR A 113 -7.87 -13.99 -9.62
N GLN A 114 -7.96 -15.31 -9.81
CA GLN A 114 -9.21 -15.95 -10.24
C GLN A 114 -10.32 -15.77 -9.19
N THR A 115 -9.99 -15.83 -7.90
CA THR A 115 -10.95 -15.61 -6.81
C THR A 115 -11.45 -14.16 -6.80
N ALA A 116 -10.56 -13.19 -6.97
CA ALA A 116 -10.92 -11.78 -7.09
C ALA A 116 -11.82 -11.52 -8.31
N VAL A 117 -11.53 -12.14 -9.47
CA VAL A 117 -12.37 -12.05 -10.67
C VAL A 117 -13.76 -12.65 -10.42
N ARG A 118 -13.85 -13.83 -9.80
CA ARG A 118 -15.14 -14.44 -9.45
C ARG A 118 -15.96 -13.56 -8.50
N ALA A 119 -15.32 -12.98 -7.49
CA ALA A 119 -15.98 -12.06 -6.56
C ALA A 119 -16.46 -10.77 -7.26
N HIS A 120 -15.65 -10.20 -8.15
CA HIS A 120 -16.04 -9.05 -8.96
C HIS A 120 -17.23 -9.39 -9.88
N LEU A 121 -17.19 -10.53 -10.59
CA LEU A 121 -18.29 -10.97 -11.46
C LEU A 121 -19.58 -11.24 -10.68
N SER A 122 -19.48 -11.79 -9.48
CA SER A 122 -20.63 -11.95 -8.57
C SER A 122 -21.20 -10.60 -8.15
N SER A 123 -20.34 -9.62 -7.86
CA SER A 123 -20.77 -8.26 -7.47
C SER A 123 -21.46 -7.54 -8.64
N VAL A 124 -20.90 -7.66 -9.85
CA VAL A 124 -21.52 -7.15 -11.09
C VAL A 124 -22.86 -7.84 -11.36
N SER A 125 -22.94 -9.16 -11.19
CA SER A 125 -24.21 -9.89 -11.35
C SER A 125 -25.26 -9.44 -10.34
N SER A 126 -24.88 -9.21 -9.09
CA SER A 126 -25.78 -8.63 -8.08
C SER A 126 -26.24 -7.22 -8.47
N LEU A 127 -25.34 -6.39 -9.02
CA LEU A 127 -25.69 -5.05 -9.49
C LEU A 127 -26.67 -5.09 -10.68
N ILE A 128 -26.45 -6.01 -11.63
CA ILE A 128 -27.37 -6.25 -12.74
C ILE A 128 -28.74 -6.68 -12.20
N GLY A 129 -28.80 -7.61 -11.25
CA GLY A 129 -30.07 -8.03 -10.64
C GLY A 129 -30.85 -6.88 -9.99
N VAL A 130 -30.16 -5.98 -9.27
CA VAL A 130 -30.80 -4.77 -8.71
C VAL A 130 -31.29 -3.82 -9.80
N HIS A 131 -30.55 -3.69 -10.90
CA HIS A 131 -30.99 -2.88 -12.04
C HIS A 131 -32.20 -3.48 -12.76
N ASP A 132 -32.23 -4.81 -12.94
CA ASP A 132 -33.36 -5.51 -13.55
C ASP A 132 -34.61 -5.39 -12.67
N GLU A 133 -34.49 -5.54 -11.35
CA GLU A 133 -35.61 -5.30 -10.42
C GLU A 133 -36.12 -3.86 -10.51
N ARG A 134 -35.20 -2.88 -10.58
CA ARG A 134 -35.58 -1.47 -10.73
C ARG A 134 -36.27 -1.21 -12.06
N LEU A 135 -35.80 -1.81 -13.16
CA LEU A 135 -36.42 -1.69 -14.48
C LEU A 135 -37.81 -2.32 -14.46
N ALA A 136 -37.97 -3.51 -13.91
CA ALA A 136 -39.27 -4.18 -13.79
C ALA A 136 -40.27 -3.37 -12.96
N LEU A 137 -39.82 -2.76 -11.84
CA LEU A 137 -40.67 -1.88 -11.04
C LEU A 137 -41.09 -0.62 -11.81
N LEU A 138 -40.17 -0.06 -12.60
CA LEU A 138 -40.43 1.13 -13.39
C LEU A 138 -41.37 0.82 -14.56
N GLU A 139 -41.17 -0.30 -15.26
CA GLU A 139 -42.08 -0.80 -16.30
C GLU A 139 -43.47 -1.04 -15.73
N ARG A 140 -43.59 -1.73 -14.59
CA ARG A 140 -44.88 -1.94 -13.93
C ARG A 140 -45.56 -0.62 -13.56
N ALA A 141 -44.83 0.34 -13.02
CA ALA A 141 -45.38 1.66 -12.68
C ALA A 141 -45.88 2.40 -13.94
N PHE A 142 -45.11 2.36 -15.03
CA PHE A 142 -45.53 2.94 -16.30
C PHE A 142 -46.76 2.25 -16.89
N GLU A 143 -46.84 0.93 -16.83
CA GLU A 143 -48.02 0.18 -17.28
C GLU A 143 -49.26 0.51 -16.43
N GLU A 144 -49.09 0.64 -15.11
CA GLU A 144 -50.16 1.07 -14.20
C GLU A 144 -50.63 2.49 -14.50
N GLU A 145 -49.72 3.44 -14.70
CA GLU A 145 -50.04 4.81 -15.09
C GLU A 145 -50.74 4.86 -16.46
N LEU A 146 -50.28 4.08 -17.44
CA LEU A 146 -50.93 3.96 -18.75
C LEU A 146 -52.33 3.37 -18.64
N ALA A 147 -52.52 2.35 -17.80
CA ALA A 147 -53.81 1.73 -17.58
C ALA A 147 -54.80 2.68 -16.90
N GLN A 148 -54.34 3.44 -15.90
CA GLN A 148 -55.13 4.49 -15.23
C GLN A 148 -55.53 5.57 -16.22
N LEU A 149 -54.56 6.14 -16.94
CA LEU A 149 -54.81 7.20 -17.92
C LEU A 149 -55.78 6.74 -19.01
N ARG A 150 -55.63 5.50 -19.49
CA ARG A 150 -56.56 4.91 -20.46
C ARG A 150 -57.96 4.75 -19.88
N GLY A 151 -58.07 4.30 -18.62
CA GLY A 151 -59.33 4.20 -17.90
C GLY A 151 -60.04 5.55 -17.76
N ASP A 152 -59.29 6.58 -17.36
CA ASP A 152 -59.79 7.96 -17.24
C ASP A 152 -60.28 8.48 -18.60
N PHE A 153 -59.50 8.30 -19.67
CA PHE A 153 -59.93 8.70 -21.01
C PHE A 153 -61.18 7.96 -21.50
N ASP A 154 -61.28 6.66 -21.27
CA ASP A 154 -62.45 5.88 -21.65
C ASP A 154 -63.69 6.29 -20.82
N GLN A 155 -63.50 6.63 -19.54
CA GLN A 155 -64.55 7.18 -18.69
C GLN A 155 -65.01 8.55 -19.19
N GLU A 156 -64.11 9.52 -19.35
CA GLU A 156 -64.42 10.86 -19.88
C GLU A 156 -65.13 10.77 -21.24
N ARG A 157 -64.65 9.88 -22.11
CA ARG A 157 -65.29 9.62 -23.40
C ARG A 157 -66.71 9.10 -23.24
N SER A 158 -66.94 8.17 -22.31
CA SER A 158 -68.28 7.61 -22.06
C SER A 158 -69.23 8.67 -21.50
N GLU A 159 -68.77 9.51 -20.56
CA GLU A 159 -69.54 10.60 -19.98
C GLU A 159 -69.89 11.64 -21.05
N ALA A 160 -68.94 12.04 -21.89
CA ALA A 160 -69.18 12.95 -23.00
C ALA A 160 -70.22 12.41 -24.00
N ILE A 161 -70.17 11.10 -24.31
CA ILE A 161 -71.15 10.45 -25.18
C ILE A 161 -72.54 10.45 -24.52
N GLU A 162 -72.65 10.16 -23.23
CA GLU A 162 -73.94 10.14 -22.53
C GLU A 162 -74.54 11.54 -22.40
N VAL A 163 -73.74 12.55 -22.05
CA VAL A 163 -74.19 13.96 -22.05
C VAL A 163 -74.69 14.35 -23.43
N HIS A 164 -73.94 14.05 -24.49
CA HIS A 164 -74.37 14.34 -25.86
C HIS A 164 -75.68 13.62 -26.22
N LYS A 165 -75.87 12.36 -25.82
CA LYS A 165 -77.13 11.63 -26.04
C LYS A 165 -78.31 12.28 -25.32
N VAL A 166 -78.10 12.77 -24.09
CA VAL A 166 -79.14 13.47 -23.32
C VAL A 166 -79.50 14.78 -24.00
N GLU A 167 -78.52 15.60 -24.36
CA GLU A 167 -78.73 16.86 -25.09
C GLU A 167 -79.49 16.64 -26.41
N VAL A 168 -79.10 15.61 -27.19
CA VAL A 168 -79.80 15.25 -28.43
C VAL A 168 -81.24 14.83 -28.18
N ARG A 169 -81.52 14.14 -27.06
CA ARG A 169 -82.88 13.75 -26.67
C ARG A 169 -83.71 14.97 -26.28
N GLU A 170 -83.16 15.85 -25.45
CA GLU A 170 -83.81 17.10 -25.04
C GLU A 170 -84.14 17.99 -26.24
N LEU A 171 -83.21 18.12 -27.20
CA LEU A 171 -83.45 18.86 -28.44
C LEU A 171 -84.60 18.24 -29.25
N LYS A 172 -84.67 16.91 -29.33
CA LYS A 172 -85.78 16.21 -30.01
C LYS A 172 -87.11 16.43 -29.29
N ASP A 173 -87.12 16.42 -27.96
CA ASP A 173 -88.33 16.64 -27.17
C ASP A 173 -88.84 18.09 -27.33
N ILE A 174 -87.93 19.07 -27.32
CA ILE A 174 -88.25 20.48 -27.61
C ILE A 174 -88.81 20.63 -29.03
N MET A 175 -88.20 19.97 -30.03
CA MET A 175 -88.72 19.98 -31.40
C MET A 175 -90.13 19.40 -31.48
N ALA A 176 -90.38 18.27 -30.82
CA ALA A 176 -91.70 17.63 -30.81
C ALA A 176 -92.77 18.51 -30.12
N ALA A 177 -92.43 19.13 -28.98
CA ALA A 177 -93.32 20.06 -28.29
C ALA A 177 -93.62 21.29 -29.16
N MET A 178 -92.61 21.82 -29.85
CA MET A 178 -92.78 22.95 -30.79
C MET A 178 -93.68 22.58 -31.97
N GLU A 179 -93.52 21.38 -32.54
CA GLU A 179 -94.39 20.86 -33.61
C GLU A 179 -95.83 20.61 -33.14
N GLU A 180 -96.04 20.28 -31.87
CA GLU A 180 -97.38 20.17 -31.27
C GLU A 180 -98.03 21.54 -31.08
N GLU A 181 -97.32 22.53 -30.53
CA GLU A 181 -97.81 23.92 -30.45
C GLU A 181 -98.14 24.50 -31.83
N PHE A 182 -97.31 24.24 -32.84
CA PHE A 182 -97.61 24.64 -34.22
C PHE A 182 -98.88 23.97 -34.76
N ARG A 183 -99.08 22.67 -34.49
CA ARG A 183 -100.33 21.98 -34.88
C ARG A 183 -101.55 22.52 -34.14
N GLU A 184 -101.44 22.83 -32.86
CA GLU A 184 -102.53 23.41 -32.07
C GLU A 184 -102.88 24.83 -32.54
N THR A 185 -101.88 25.66 -32.85
CA THR A 185 -102.12 26.99 -33.39
C THR A 185 -102.76 26.94 -34.77
N GLU A 186 -102.31 26.05 -35.66
CA GLU A 186 -102.98 25.77 -36.94
C GLU A 186 -104.42 25.29 -36.74
N HIS A 187 -104.66 24.40 -35.77
CA HIS A 187 -106.00 23.93 -35.44
C HIS A 187 -106.89 25.05 -34.88
N SER A 188 -106.35 25.91 -34.01
CA SER A 188 -107.05 27.08 -33.46
C SER A 188 -107.40 28.09 -34.55
N ILE A 189 -106.48 28.35 -35.48
CA ILE A 189 -106.72 29.23 -36.64
C ILE A 189 -107.81 28.64 -37.54
N THR A 190 -107.74 27.36 -37.87
CA THR A 190 -108.75 26.70 -38.74
C THR A 190 -110.12 26.63 -38.07
N THR A 191 -110.19 26.31 -36.77
CA THR A 191 -111.45 26.32 -36.00
C THR A 191 -112.01 27.71 -35.80
N PHE A 192 -111.17 28.72 -35.52
CA PHE A 192 -111.58 30.12 -35.48
C PHE A 192 -112.16 30.56 -36.82
N HIS A 193 -111.50 30.27 -37.94
CA HIS A 193 -112.03 30.56 -39.27
C HIS A 193 -113.36 29.86 -39.52
N ARG A 194 -113.51 28.59 -39.11
CA ARG A 194 -114.77 27.86 -39.24
C ARG A 194 -115.88 28.49 -38.41
N ASN A 195 -115.61 28.78 -37.14
CA ASN A 195 -116.55 29.41 -36.22
C ASN A 195 -116.94 30.80 -36.69
N TYR A 196 -115.98 31.61 -37.17
CA TYR A 196 -116.25 32.91 -37.75
C TYR A 196 -117.14 32.82 -38.99
N MET A 197 -116.93 31.82 -39.86
CA MET A 197 -117.79 31.60 -41.01
C MET A 197 -119.21 31.16 -40.61
N ASP A 198 -119.35 30.34 -39.57
CA ASP A 198 -120.66 29.90 -39.07
C ASP A 198 -121.38 31.01 -38.29
N GLU A 199 -120.64 31.84 -37.55
CA GLU A 199 -121.16 33.04 -36.90
C GLU A 199 -121.61 34.08 -37.93
N LEU A 200 -120.86 34.27 -39.02
CA LEU A 200 -121.28 35.15 -40.13
C LEU A 200 -122.61 34.67 -40.75
N LYS A 201 -122.76 33.36 -40.95
CA LYS A 201 -124.03 32.77 -41.43
C LYS A 201 -125.15 32.95 -40.41
N ARG A 202 -124.89 32.68 -39.14
CA ARG A 202 -125.87 32.82 -38.06
C ARG A 202 -126.31 34.26 -37.89
N ASN A 203 -125.38 35.22 -37.93
CA ASN A 203 -125.68 36.65 -37.89
C ASN A 203 -126.49 37.07 -39.10
N HIS A 204 -126.20 36.56 -40.30
CA HIS A 204 -127.02 36.83 -41.48
C HIS A 204 -128.47 36.33 -41.30
N ASP A 205 -128.64 35.12 -40.75
CA ASP A 205 -129.96 34.55 -40.48
C ASP A 205 -130.70 35.29 -39.34
N GLU A 206 -129.98 35.74 -38.32
CA GLU A 206 -130.51 36.57 -37.23
C GLU A 206 -130.82 38.00 -37.68
N GLU A 207 -130.04 38.59 -38.59
CA GLU A 207 -130.33 39.90 -39.21
C GLU A 207 -131.60 39.84 -40.05
N LEU A 208 -131.83 38.75 -40.79
CA LEU A 208 -133.10 38.52 -41.48
C LEU A 208 -134.28 38.43 -40.49
N ALA A 209 -134.12 37.72 -39.37
CA ALA A 209 -135.16 37.58 -38.34
C ALA A 209 -135.42 38.88 -37.57
N THR A 210 -134.36 39.61 -37.21
CA THR A 210 -134.43 40.88 -36.49
C THR A 210 -134.95 42.00 -37.38
N MET A 211 -134.58 42.09 -38.66
CA MET A 211 -135.20 43.04 -39.60
C MET A 211 -136.71 42.82 -39.70
N SER A 212 -137.16 41.56 -39.68
CA SER A 212 -138.58 41.21 -39.64
C SER A 212 -139.28 41.56 -38.32
N SER A 213 -138.56 41.55 -37.20
CA SER A 213 -139.08 41.90 -35.87
C SER A 213 -139.04 43.42 -35.61
N GLN A 214 -137.99 44.09 -36.07
CA GLN A 214 -137.74 45.53 -35.91
C GLN A 214 -138.68 46.35 -36.79
N LEU A 215 -139.08 45.88 -37.99
CA LEU A 215 -140.18 46.53 -38.73
C LEU A 215 -141.50 46.55 -37.94
N ARG A 216 -141.71 45.58 -37.04
CA ARG A 216 -142.92 45.48 -36.22
C ARG A 216 -142.85 46.34 -34.95
N THR A 217 -141.69 46.49 -34.32
CA THR A 217 -141.52 47.27 -33.08
C THR A 217 -141.11 48.73 -33.29
N ASN A 218 -140.36 49.06 -34.35
CA ASN A 218 -139.92 50.44 -34.65
C ASN A 218 -141.06 51.39 -35.04
N VAL A 219 -142.25 50.89 -35.35
CA VAL A 219 -143.43 51.74 -35.58
C VAL A 219 -144.00 52.32 -34.28
N LEU A 220 -143.82 51.62 -33.14
CA LEU A 220 -144.51 51.96 -31.88
C LEU A 220 -143.62 52.68 -30.85
N GLU A 221 -142.30 52.44 -30.82
CA GLU A 221 -141.43 52.99 -29.78
C GLU A 221 -140.63 54.24 -30.21
N LEU A 222 -140.45 54.48 -31.52
CA LEU A 222 -139.70 55.63 -32.05
C LEU A 222 -140.34 57.00 -31.76
N TYR A 223 -141.62 57.04 -31.41
CA TYR A 223 -142.34 58.31 -31.24
C TYR A 223 -142.23 58.91 -29.82
N SER A 224 -141.98 58.08 -28.81
CA SER A 224 -142.12 58.48 -27.41
C SER A 224 -140.78 58.70 -26.69
N ALA A 225 -139.80 57.82 -26.91
CA ALA A 225 -138.55 57.84 -26.14
C ALA A 225 -137.50 58.84 -26.67
N PHE A 226 -137.56 59.23 -27.95
CA PHE A 226 -136.53 60.06 -28.60
C PHE A 226 -136.47 61.49 -28.05
N ARG A 227 -137.60 62.03 -27.57
CA ARG A 227 -137.73 63.46 -27.27
C ARG A 227 -137.25 63.84 -25.87
N HIS A 228 -137.18 62.89 -24.94
CA HIS A 228 -136.98 63.21 -23.53
C HIS A 228 -135.56 62.92 -23.02
N ALA A 229 -134.83 61.99 -23.64
CA ALA A 229 -133.48 61.57 -23.22
C ALA A 229 -132.33 62.42 -23.81
N MET A 230 -132.56 63.10 -24.94
CA MET A 230 -131.53 63.84 -25.69
C MET A 230 -131.02 65.09 -24.95
N ASP A 231 -131.89 65.77 -24.21
CA ASP A 231 -131.57 67.08 -23.62
C ASP A 231 -130.76 66.98 -22.32
N ASN A 232 -131.00 65.94 -21.51
CA ASN A 232 -130.34 65.80 -20.20
C ASN A 232 -128.94 65.18 -20.26
N TYR A 233 -128.63 64.39 -21.27
CA TYR A 233 -127.35 63.68 -21.40
C TYR A 233 -126.20 64.58 -21.88
N ASN A 234 -126.50 65.61 -22.70
CA ASN A 234 -125.49 66.44 -23.35
C ASN A 234 -124.79 67.44 -22.40
N ALA A 235 -125.47 67.91 -21.35
CA ALA A 235 -124.96 68.97 -20.48
C ALA A 235 -123.94 68.48 -19.43
N HIS A 236 -124.15 67.32 -18.81
CA HIS A 236 -123.28 66.82 -17.72
C HIS A 236 -122.12 65.91 -18.19
N THR A 237 -122.26 65.25 -19.34
CA THR A 237 -121.28 64.26 -19.82
C THR A 237 -119.99 64.92 -20.35
N ASN A 238 -120.08 66.08 -21.00
CA ASN A 238 -118.95 66.68 -21.72
C ASN A 238 -117.83 67.22 -20.81
N ALA A 239 -118.15 67.88 -19.69
CA ALA A 239 -117.14 68.50 -18.82
C ALA A 239 -116.32 67.47 -18.01
N ARG A 240 -116.98 66.41 -17.51
CA ARG A 240 -116.33 65.32 -16.77
C ARG A 240 -115.52 64.40 -17.69
N GLN A 241 -115.98 64.21 -18.93
CA GLN A 241 -115.27 63.44 -19.94
C GLN A 241 -113.95 64.10 -20.37
N ASN A 242 -113.87 65.44 -20.41
CA ASN A 242 -112.63 66.12 -20.78
C ASN A 242 -111.56 66.08 -19.68
N LYS A 243 -111.90 66.28 -18.40
CA LYS A 243 -110.92 66.14 -17.29
C LYS A 243 -110.39 64.71 -17.19
N PHE A 244 -111.28 63.70 -17.24
CA PHE A 244 -110.88 62.29 -17.24
C PHE A 244 -109.99 61.93 -18.43
N LYS A 245 -110.23 62.50 -19.63
CA LYS A 245 -109.36 62.30 -20.79
C LYS A 245 -107.95 62.87 -20.57
N THR A 246 -107.81 63.99 -19.88
CA THR A 246 -106.49 64.60 -19.59
C THR A 246 -105.74 63.77 -18.55
N ASP A 247 -106.37 63.44 -17.43
CA ASP A 247 -105.75 62.64 -16.36
C ASP A 247 -105.39 61.24 -16.86
N LYS A 248 -106.26 60.59 -17.65
CA LYS A 248 -105.98 59.28 -18.26
C LYS A 248 -104.80 59.33 -19.25
N LYS A 249 -104.57 60.45 -19.93
CA LYS A 249 -103.37 60.63 -20.79
C LYS A 249 -102.11 60.81 -19.95
N GLN A 250 -102.19 61.53 -18.83
CA GLN A 250 -101.06 61.72 -17.93
C GLN A 250 -100.69 60.42 -17.19
N ASP A 251 -101.68 59.66 -16.74
CA ASP A 251 -101.48 58.35 -16.11
C ASP A 251 -100.85 57.34 -17.06
N LYS A 252 -101.27 57.31 -18.33
CA LYS A 252 -100.61 56.47 -19.35
C LYS A 252 -99.13 56.83 -19.52
N LYS A 253 -98.80 58.12 -19.62
CA LYS A 253 -97.40 58.58 -19.74
C LYS A 253 -96.57 58.23 -18.49
N ASN A 254 -97.15 58.41 -17.30
CA ASN A 254 -96.50 58.06 -16.04
C ASN A 254 -96.30 56.54 -15.91
N ALA A 255 -97.29 55.72 -16.27
CA ALA A 255 -97.20 54.27 -16.27
C ALA A 255 -96.11 53.77 -17.24
N GLU A 256 -96.01 54.35 -18.43
CA GLU A 256 -94.94 54.05 -19.39
C GLU A 256 -93.55 54.42 -18.84
N LEU A 257 -93.42 55.57 -18.19
CA LEU A 257 -92.15 56.00 -17.58
C LEU A 257 -91.75 55.10 -16.40
N ILE A 258 -92.70 54.75 -15.53
CA ILE A 258 -92.50 53.81 -14.42
C ILE A 258 -92.09 52.43 -14.95
N ALA A 259 -92.73 51.94 -16.02
CA ALA A 259 -92.37 50.68 -16.65
C ALA A 259 -90.94 50.70 -17.24
N LYS A 260 -90.55 51.81 -17.89
CA LYS A 260 -89.17 52.02 -18.40
C LYS A 260 -88.15 52.02 -17.25
N ASN A 261 -88.41 52.77 -16.18
CA ASN A 261 -87.54 52.82 -15.00
C ASN A 261 -87.45 51.46 -14.30
N HIS A 262 -88.54 50.71 -14.16
CA HIS A 262 -88.51 49.35 -13.60
C HIS A 262 -87.70 48.38 -14.45
N ARG A 263 -87.71 48.50 -15.78
CA ARG A 263 -86.86 47.70 -16.66
C ARG A 263 -85.39 48.08 -16.50
N LEU A 264 -85.08 49.38 -16.41
CA LEU A 264 -83.71 49.85 -16.21
C LEU A 264 -83.16 49.41 -14.85
N ILE A 265 -83.93 49.57 -13.77
CA ILE A 265 -83.55 49.11 -12.42
C ILE A 265 -83.29 47.61 -12.44
N ARG A 266 -84.17 46.80 -13.04
CA ARG A 266 -83.95 45.35 -13.15
C ARG A 266 -82.65 45.01 -13.90
N ARG A 267 -82.35 45.69 -15.02
CA ARG A 267 -81.10 45.48 -15.76
C ARG A 267 -79.87 45.86 -14.95
N LEU A 268 -79.91 47.00 -14.24
CA LEU A 268 -78.81 47.44 -13.38
C LEU A 268 -78.63 46.50 -12.19
N GLN A 269 -79.71 45.96 -11.62
CA GLN A 269 -79.68 44.97 -10.55
C GLN A 269 -79.01 43.69 -11.04
N THR A 270 -79.43 43.15 -12.19
CA THR A 270 -78.80 41.95 -12.78
C THR A 270 -77.33 42.16 -13.10
N LEU A 271 -76.95 43.34 -13.61
CA LEU A 271 -75.54 43.66 -13.89
C LEU A 271 -74.73 43.75 -12.60
N LYS A 272 -75.27 44.37 -11.55
CA LYS A 272 -74.64 44.45 -10.23
C LYS A 272 -74.40 43.05 -9.66
N ASP A 273 -75.40 42.18 -9.73
CA ASP A 273 -75.29 40.81 -9.19
C ASP A 273 -74.31 39.97 -10.01
N GLN A 274 -74.28 40.15 -11.33
CA GLN A 274 -73.26 39.54 -12.20
C GLN A 274 -71.83 40.01 -11.85
N ILE A 275 -71.62 41.31 -11.65
CA ILE A 275 -70.30 41.85 -11.27
C ILE A 275 -69.90 41.32 -9.89
N LYS A 276 -70.83 41.27 -8.93
CA LYS A 276 -70.56 40.68 -7.61
C LYS A 276 -70.17 39.22 -7.68
N ALA A 277 -70.89 38.43 -8.49
CA ALA A 277 -70.55 37.02 -8.71
C ALA A 277 -69.15 36.89 -9.32
N LYS A 278 -68.81 37.70 -10.33
CA LYS A 278 -67.47 37.72 -10.93
C LYS A 278 -66.37 38.10 -9.94
N ILE A 279 -66.61 39.07 -9.05
CA ILE A 279 -65.64 39.44 -8.01
C ILE A 279 -65.43 38.25 -7.06
N ALA A 280 -66.52 37.62 -6.60
CA ALA A 280 -66.44 36.49 -5.69
C ALA A 280 -65.73 35.27 -6.30
N THR A 281 -65.99 34.94 -7.57
CA THR A 281 -65.28 33.85 -8.26
C THR A 281 -63.80 34.18 -8.41
N ASN A 282 -63.47 35.42 -8.79
CA ASN A 282 -62.08 35.83 -8.97
C ASN A 282 -61.29 35.84 -7.65
N GLU A 283 -61.91 36.32 -6.56
CA GLU A 283 -61.32 36.28 -5.22
C GLU A 283 -61.04 34.84 -4.77
N ARG A 284 -61.99 33.93 -5.03
CA ARG A 284 -61.82 32.50 -4.75
C ARG A 284 -60.66 31.90 -5.56
N GLU A 285 -60.64 32.12 -6.86
CA GLU A 285 -59.58 31.60 -7.73
C GLU A 285 -58.20 32.14 -7.34
N PHE A 286 -58.09 33.44 -7.02
CA PHE A 286 -56.82 34.01 -6.56
C PHE A 286 -56.40 33.47 -5.20
N SER A 287 -57.34 33.26 -4.28
CA SER A 287 -57.06 32.65 -2.98
C SER A 287 -56.53 31.21 -3.14
N GLU A 288 -57.18 30.41 -3.98
CA GLU A 288 -56.78 29.02 -4.27
C GLU A 288 -55.42 28.98 -4.97
N ARG A 289 -55.19 29.80 -6.00
CA ARG A 289 -53.87 29.90 -6.68
C ARG A 289 -52.77 30.34 -5.72
N ASN A 290 -53.00 31.37 -4.90
CA ASN A 290 -52.01 31.84 -3.95
C ASN A 290 -51.69 30.79 -2.87
N LYS A 291 -52.70 30.04 -2.43
CA LYS A 291 -52.51 28.94 -1.48
C LYS A 291 -51.66 27.83 -2.08
N ALA A 292 -51.94 27.40 -3.31
CA ALA A 292 -51.15 26.39 -4.02
C ALA A 292 -49.69 26.85 -4.21
N LEU A 293 -49.48 28.09 -4.68
CA LEU A 293 -48.14 28.67 -4.83
C LEU A 293 -47.38 28.76 -3.49
N LEU A 294 -48.06 29.08 -2.40
CA LEU A 294 -47.46 29.12 -1.07
C LEU A 294 -47.06 27.72 -0.58
N GLU A 295 -47.89 26.71 -0.84
CA GLU A 295 -47.60 25.31 -0.52
C GLU A 295 -46.38 24.80 -1.32
N GLU A 296 -46.32 25.07 -2.63
CA GLU A 296 -45.17 24.74 -3.48
C GLU A 296 -43.90 25.46 -3.02
N LYS A 297 -43.97 26.78 -2.77
CA LYS A 297 -42.83 27.55 -2.23
C LYS A 297 -42.33 26.94 -0.93
N ASN A 298 -43.24 26.58 -0.01
CA ASN A 298 -42.88 25.99 1.27
C ASN A 298 -42.30 24.58 1.11
N ALA A 299 -42.79 23.78 0.17
CA ALA A 299 -42.23 22.48 -0.16
C ALA A 299 -40.79 22.63 -0.69
N VAL A 300 -40.58 23.52 -1.67
CA VAL A 300 -39.24 23.81 -2.23
C VAL A 300 -38.30 24.32 -1.14
N ALA A 301 -38.76 25.21 -0.25
CA ALA A 301 -37.96 25.71 0.87
C ALA A 301 -37.55 24.58 1.85
N LYS A 302 -38.46 23.64 2.14
CA LYS A 302 -38.16 22.44 2.95
C LYS A 302 -37.13 21.54 2.24
N HIS A 303 -37.27 21.32 0.93
CA HIS A 303 -36.30 20.54 0.16
C HIS A 303 -34.92 21.22 0.14
N PHE A 304 -34.87 22.54 -0.04
CA PHE A 304 -33.64 23.32 0.04
C PHE A 304 -32.98 23.21 1.40
N LEU A 305 -33.73 23.32 2.49
CA LEU A 305 -33.19 23.19 3.84
C LEU A 305 -32.65 21.78 4.10
N LYS A 306 -33.39 20.74 3.68
CA LYS A 306 -32.93 19.34 3.77
C LYS A 306 -31.62 19.14 2.98
N LEU A 307 -31.54 19.67 1.76
CA LEU A 307 -30.33 19.58 0.93
C LEU A 307 -29.16 20.35 1.55
N LYS A 308 -29.39 21.55 2.06
CA LYS A 308 -28.37 22.37 2.76
C LYS A 308 -27.84 21.65 4.00
N ASN A 309 -28.71 21.00 4.77
CA ASN A 309 -28.30 20.23 5.94
C ASN A 309 -27.48 18.99 5.56
N ARG A 310 -27.89 18.27 4.51
CA ARG A 310 -27.11 17.13 3.97
C ARG A 310 -25.73 17.59 3.48
N MET A 311 -25.67 18.69 2.73
CA MET A 311 -24.42 19.29 2.24
C MET A 311 -23.50 19.70 3.40
N ASN A 312 -24.05 20.35 4.44
CA ASN A 312 -23.26 20.75 5.60
C ASN A 312 -22.74 19.55 6.38
N LYS A 313 -23.56 18.50 6.55
CA LYS A 313 -23.14 17.25 7.20
C LYS A 313 -22.04 16.55 6.41
N PHE A 314 -22.20 16.44 5.10
CA PHE A 314 -21.15 15.88 4.24
C PHE A 314 -19.83 16.67 4.36
N ARG A 315 -19.89 18.00 4.34
CA ARG A 315 -18.71 18.85 4.52
C ARG A 315 -18.08 18.71 5.91
N SER A 316 -18.86 18.53 6.98
CA SER A 316 -18.32 18.29 8.32
C SER A 316 -17.65 16.92 8.43
N ASP A 317 -18.29 15.89 7.86
CA ASP A 317 -17.78 14.52 7.90
C ASP A 317 -16.47 14.41 7.10
N GLU A 318 -16.40 15.01 5.91
CA GLU A 318 -15.19 15.01 5.09
C GLU A 318 -14.05 15.83 5.73
N ARG A 319 -14.39 16.97 6.36
CA ARG A 319 -13.40 17.73 7.15
C ARG A 319 -12.85 16.90 8.30
N ARG A 320 -13.71 16.19 9.03
CA ARG A 320 -13.29 15.31 10.12
C ARG A 320 -12.40 14.18 9.61
N ARG A 321 -12.78 13.53 8.49
CA ARG A 321 -11.98 12.46 7.89
C ARG A 321 -10.61 12.96 7.47
N LEU A 322 -10.53 14.17 6.89
CA LEU A 322 -9.27 14.80 6.52
C LEU A 322 -8.41 15.12 7.75
N THR A 323 -9.00 15.66 8.82
CA THR A 323 -8.25 15.93 10.06
C THR A 323 -7.74 14.63 10.68
N ASP A 324 -8.55 13.59 10.73
CA ASP A 324 -8.18 12.30 11.30
C ASP A 324 -7.01 11.67 10.50
N LEU A 325 -7.10 11.66 9.16
CA LEU A 325 -6.02 11.21 8.29
C LEU A 325 -4.74 12.01 8.49
N THR A 326 -4.85 13.35 8.60
CA THR A 326 -3.69 14.22 8.78
C THR A 326 -3.00 13.92 10.11
N ILE A 327 -3.76 13.84 11.21
CA ILE A 327 -3.23 13.53 12.55
C ILE A 327 -2.57 12.15 12.56
N HIS A 328 -3.21 11.13 11.99
CA HIS A 328 -2.63 9.78 11.94
C HIS A 328 -1.36 9.71 11.08
N SER A 329 -1.35 10.41 9.93
CA SER A 329 -0.18 10.48 9.07
C SER A 329 0.99 11.19 9.76
N GLU A 330 0.72 12.31 10.44
CA GLU A 330 1.73 13.07 11.19
C GLU A 330 2.27 12.25 12.36
N ALA A 331 1.40 11.57 13.12
CA ALA A 331 1.83 10.68 14.20
C ALA A 331 2.70 9.52 13.69
N CYS A 332 2.37 8.93 12.55
CA CYS A 332 3.18 7.88 11.93
C CYS A 332 4.54 8.41 11.45
N ILE A 333 4.55 9.57 10.79
CA ILE A 333 5.78 10.24 10.36
C ILE A 333 6.68 10.55 11.56
N ASN A 334 6.12 11.09 12.65
CA ASN A 334 6.89 11.40 13.85
C ASN A 334 7.46 10.13 14.50
N ARG A 335 6.68 9.05 14.61
CA ARG A 335 7.18 7.76 15.12
C ARG A 335 8.28 7.17 14.24
N LEU A 336 8.19 7.33 12.91
CA LEU A 336 9.25 6.90 12.00
C LEU A 336 10.50 7.77 12.13
N LYS A 337 10.37 9.08 12.32
CA LYS A 337 11.48 9.98 12.62
C LYS A 337 12.17 9.62 13.92
N GLU A 338 11.43 9.36 15.00
CA GLU A 338 11.99 8.91 16.28
C GLU A 338 12.80 7.61 16.12
N LYS A 339 12.27 6.64 15.34
CA LYS A 339 13.01 5.40 15.02
C LYS A 339 14.26 5.66 14.19
N LEU A 340 14.19 6.59 13.25
CA LEU A 340 15.31 6.98 12.40
C LEU A 340 16.41 7.64 13.26
N GLU A 341 16.05 8.59 14.12
CA GLU A 341 16.98 9.24 15.06
C GLU A 341 17.63 8.21 15.99
N LEU A 342 16.88 7.22 16.50
CA LEU A 342 17.43 6.14 17.30
C LEU A 342 18.41 5.28 16.50
N ALA A 343 18.07 4.92 15.26
CA ALA A 343 18.95 4.14 14.39
C ALA A 343 20.23 4.91 14.05
N GLU A 344 20.14 6.20 13.73
CA GLU A 344 21.28 7.08 13.52
C GLU A 344 22.14 7.19 14.78
N ALA A 345 21.54 7.33 15.96
CA ALA A 345 22.28 7.35 17.22
C ALA A 345 23.05 6.04 17.46
N ILE A 346 22.42 4.88 17.20
CA ILE A 346 23.07 3.56 17.31
C ILE A 346 24.21 3.44 16.31
N LEU A 347 24.02 3.85 15.06
CA LEU A 347 25.05 3.82 14.02
C LEU A 347 26.22 4.74 14.36
N ASN A 348 25.95 5.97 14.82
CA ASN A 348 26.96 6.92 15.25
C ASN A 348 27.77 6.38 16.44
N LEU A 349 27.09 5.81 17.45
CA LEU A 349 27.75 5.13 18.57
C LEU A 349 28.61 3.96 18.11
N ALA A 350 28.10 3.13 17.18
CA ALA A 350 28.84 2.02 16.61
C ALA A 350 30.09 2.49 15.84
N GLU A 351 29.99 3.58 15.08
CA GLU A 351 31.13 4.17 14.35
C GLU A 351 32.18 4.74 15.30
N ILE A 352 31.76 5.49 16.33
CA ILE A 352 32.67 6.02 17.36
C ILE A 352 33.38 4.88 18.10
N ASN A 353 32.63 3.84 18.49
CA ASN A 353 33.20 2.66 19.14
C ASN A 353 34.19 1.92 18.23
N ARG A 354 33.87 1.77 16.94
CA ARG A 354 34.75 1.12 15.95
C ARG A 354 36.10 1.84 15.76
N LYS A 355 36.18 3.14 16.03
CA LYS A 355 37.46 3.89 16.02
C LYS A 355 38.41 3.45 17.13
N LEU A 356 37.88 2.96 18.25
CA LEU A 356 38.66 2.51 19.41
C LEU A 356 39.05 1.03 19.33
N GLU A 357 38.58 0.30 18.32
CA GLU A 357 38.86 -1.12 18.13
C GLU A 357 40.22 -1.35 17.47
N THR A 358 40.82 -2.47 17.82
CA THR A 358 42.08 -2.92 17.20
C THR A 358 41.85 -3.39 15.76
N GLU A 359 42.89 -3.38 14.92
CA GLU A 359 42.77 -3.86 13.53
C GLU A 359 42.35 -5.33 13.45
N GLU A 360 42.74 -6.15 14.43
CA GLU A 360 42.30 -7.55 14.53
C GLU A 360 40.78 -7.66 14.74
N GLU A 361 40.21 -6.83 15.61
CA GLU A 361 38.77 -6.82 15.91
C GLU A 361 37.94 -6.20 14.78
N LYS A 362 38.52 -5.26 14.01
CA LYS A 362 37.86 -4.71 12.82
C LYS A 362 37.75 -5.71 11.68
N VAL A 363 38.71 -6.63 11.54
CA VAL A 363 38.79 -7.64 10.47
C VAL A 363 38.08 -8.93 10.88
N LEU A 364 38.20 -9.34 12.15
CA LEU A 364 37.54 -10.51 12.73
C LEU A 364 36.77 -10.12 14.00
N PRO A 365 35.56 -9.52 13.87
CA PRO A 365 34.79 -9.01 15.01
C PRO A 365 34.21 -10.10 15.92
N PHE A 366 34.08 -11.33 15.41
CA PHE A 366 33.45 -12.45 16.12
C PHE A 366 34.44 -13.60 16.21
N TYR A 367 34.71 -14.08 17.43
CA TYR A 367 35.45 -15.32 17.64
C TYR A 367 34.47 -16.49 17.65
N ALA A 368 34.88 -17.62 17.08
CA ALA A 368 34.15 -18.87 17.21
C ALA A 368 34.13 -19.24 18.70
N SER A 369 32.97 -19.09 19.33
CA SER A 369 32.80 -19.55 20.71
C SER A 369 32.88 -21.07 20.69
N THR A 370 33.34 -21.68 21.78
CA THR A 370 33.45 -23.14 21.90
C THR A 370 32.12 -23.88 21.67
N HIS A 371 30.99 -23.16 21.74
CA HIS A 371 29.66 -23.64 21.35
C HIS A 371 29.48 -23.78 19.82
N ASP A 372 30.06 -22.87 19.02
CA ASP A 372 30.14 -22.98 17.56
C ASP A 372 31.16 -24.05 17.12
N ALA A 373 32.20 -24.26 17.92
CA ALA A 373 33.18 -25.34 17.74
C ALA A 373 32.59 -26.73 18.03
N ALA A 374 31.61 -26.84 18.92
CA ALA A 374 30.92 -28.11 19.19
C ALA A 374 29.98 -28.51 18.04
N ALA A 375 29.31 -27.54 17.39
CA ALA A 375 28.54 -27.78 16.16
C ALA A 375 29.42 -28.09 14.94
N SER A 376 30.70 -27.67 14.97
CA SER A 376 31.70 -27.91 13.91
C SER A 376 32.77 -28.94 14.30
N SER A 377 32.49 -29.79 15.29
CA SER A 377 33.37 -30.90 15.70
C SER A 377 33.31 -32.09 14.73
N GLY A 378 33.62 -31.83 13.46
CA GLY A 378 34.12 -32.79 12.49
C GLY A 378 35.62 -32.57 12.31
N ALA A 379 36.41 -33.53 12.81
CA ALA A 379 37.88 -33.65 12.84
C ALA A 379 38.76 -32.78 11.89
N PRO A 380 39.96 -32.35 12.37
CA PRO A 380 40.84 -31.41 11.68
C PRO A 380 41.81 -32.09 10.69
N SER A 381 42.20 -31.37 9.64
CA SER A 381 43.44 -31.64 8.91
C SER A 381 44.13 -30.34 8.53
N ALA A 382 45.40 -30.25 8.94
CA ALA A 382 46.29 -29.14 8.67
C ALA A 382 47.07 -29.37 7.37
N SER A 383 47.02 -28.40 6.46
CA SER A 383 48.18 -28.04 5.64
C SER A 383 48.05 -26.60 5.16
N ALA A 384 49.04 -25.80 5.53
CA ALA A 384 49.22 -24.41 5.17
C ALA A 384 49.68 -24.22 3.71
N ALA A 385 49.56 -22.95 3.27
CA ALA A 385 50.32 -22.25 2.22
C ALA A 385 49.73 -22.15 0.78
N ALA A 386 49.01 -21.02 0.55
CA ALA A 386 49.07 -20.07 -0.59
C ALA A 386 48.84 -20.56 -2.06
N PRO A 387 48.35 -19.70 -3.02
CA PRO A 387 48.44 -18.24 -3.02
C PRO A 387 47.15 -17.45 -3.35
N GLN A 388 47.23 -16.17 -3.02
CA GLN A 388 46.37 -15.08 -3.46
C GLN A 388 46.16 -15.09 -4.98
N ALA A 389 44.90 -15.20 -5.42
CA ALA A 389 44.47 -14.74 -6.73
C ALA A 389 43.42 -13.65 -6.53
N ALA A 390 43.78 -12.46 -6.97
CA ALA A 390 42.97 -11.26 -6.92
C ALA A 390 41.66 -11.44 -7.71
N ALA A 391 40.55 -11.53 -7.00
CA ALA A 391 39.25 -11.14 -7.50
C ALA A 391 38.84 -9.90 -6.69
N GLN A 392 38.98 -8.72 -7.31
CA GLN A 392 38.49 -7.47 -6.76
C GLN A 392 36.95 -7.54 -6.69
N PRO A 393 36.31 -7.40 -5.52
CA PRO A 393 34.93 -6.99 -5.46
C PRO A 393 34.90 -5.47 -5.65
N LEU A 394 34.34 -5.02 -6.76
CA LEU A 394 33.96 -3.64 -6.95
C LEU A 394 32.85 -3.32 -5.93
N HIS A 395 33.12 -2.30 -5.11
CA HIS A 395 32.24 -1.65 -4.14
C HIS A 395 32.13 -2.28 -2.73
N PRO A 396 32.54 -1.56 -1.67
CA PRO A 396 32.46 -2.01 -0.28
C PRO A 396 31.03 -2.18 0.26
N ASP A 397 30.02 -1.61 -0.42
CA ASP A 397 28.62 -1.66 0.03
C ASP A 397 27.96 -3.04 -0.22
N VAL A 398 28.42 -3.83 -1.19
CA VAL A 398 27.77 -5.10 -1.56
C VAL A 398 28.10 -6.21 -0.55
N ALA A 399 29.31 -6.21 0.01
CA ALA A 399 29.70 -7.14 1.07
C ALA A 399 28.96 -6.86 2.39
N GLN A 400 28.67 -5.59 2.67
CA GLN A 400 27.91 -5.18 3.84
C GLN A 400 26.42 -5.52 3.71
N LEU A 401 25.89 -5.52 2.48
CA LEU A 401 24.51 -5.88 2.15
C LEU A 401 24.27 -7.41 2.13
N MET A 402 25.29 -8.21 1.77
CA MET A 402 25.22 -9.67 1.89
C MET A 402 25.25 -10.14 3.36
N SER A 403 26.01 -9.46 4.21
CA SER A 403 26.05 -9.72 5.66
C SER A 403 24.71 -9.39 6.33
N SER A 404 24.03 -8.32 5.92
CA SER A 404 22.71 -7.96 6.47
C SER A 404 21.58 -8.88 6.00
N MET A 405 21.65 -9.44 4.78
CA MET A 405 20.68 -10.43 4.29
C MET A 405 20.81 -11.82 4.92
N GLN A 406 21.98 -12.17 5.46
CA GLN A 406 22.17 -13.50 6.05
C GLN A 406 21.48 -13.62 7.43
N LEU A 407 21.22 -12.50 8.10
CA LEU A 407 20.47 -12.45 9.35
C LEU A 407 18.96 -12.67 9.18
N SER A 408 18.40 -12.54 7.96
CA SER A 408 16.96 -12.72 7.73
C SER A 408 16.55 -14.15 7.37
N SER A 409 17.52 -15.06 7.23
CA SER A 409 17.28 -16.47 6.85
C SER A 409 17.36 -17.46 8.02
N ALA A 410 17.72 -16.99 9.23
CA ALA A 410 17.69 -17.81 10.43
C ALA A 410 16.28 -17.75 11.07
N SER A 411 15.58 -18.87 11.00
CA SER A 411 14.59 -19.35 11.97
C SER A 411 13.63 -18.31 12.57
N MET A 412 12.36 -18.36 12.12
CA MET A 412 11.22 -17.60 12.64
C MET A 412 10.81 -17.96 14.11
N ASN A 413 11.74 -18.40 14.97
CA ASN A 413 11.47 -18.74 16.37
C ASN A 413 12.66 -18.46 17.32
N ASP A 414 13.63 -17.64 16.92
CA ASP A 414 14.77 -17.34 17.78
C ASP A 414 14.38 -16.25 18.79
N SER A 415 14.64 -16.51 20.07
CA SER A 415 14.27 -15.62 21.18
C SER A 415 15.00 -14.27 21.03
N GLU A 416 14.41 -13.13 21.42
CA GLU A 416 15.02 -11.78 21.30
C GLU A 416 16.47 -11.71 21.85
N TRP A 417 16.84 -12.64 22.73
CA TRP A 417 18.16 -12.80 23.32
C TRP A 417 19.25 -13.30 22.37
N GLU A 418 18.93 -14.10 21.35
CA GLU A 418 19.91 -14.67 20.40
C GLU A 418 20.39 -13.62 19.39
N TYR A 419 19.59 -12.58 19.10
CA TYR A 419 19.97 -11.49 18.17
C TYR A 419 21.20 -10.69 18.63
N LEU A 420 21.46 -10.59 19.93
CA LEU A 420 22.59 -9.85 20.49
C LEU A 420 23.77 -10.75 20.88
N GLU A 421 23.72 -12.06 20.61
CA GLU A 421 24.76 -13.00 21.07
C GLU A 421 26.14 -12.62 20.53
N ASN A 422 26.23 -12.27 19.25
CA ASN A 422 27.48 -11.84 18.60
C ASN A 422 27.99 -10.49 19.14
N PHE A 423 27.10 -9.59 19.54
CA PHE A 423 27.48 -8.35 20.23
C PHE A 423 28.09 -8.65 21.59
N TYR A 424 27.46 -9.54 22.38
CA TYR A 424 27.98 -9.93 23.69
C TYR A 424 29.29 -10.71 23.60
N LYS A 425 29.49 -11.55 22.58
CA LYS A 425 30.80 -12.19 22.31
C LYS A 425 31.88 -11.11 22.17
N ARG A 426 31.67 -10.12 21.29
CA ARG A 426 32.62 -9.00 21.09
C ARG A 426 32.84 -8.17 22.35
N TYR A 427 31.77 -7.83 23.08
CA TYR A 427 31.86 -7.10 24.34
C TYR A 427 32.68 -7.85 25.41
N ASN A 428 32.45 -9.16 25.56
CA ASN A 428 33.14 -9.99 26.54
C ASN A 428 34.64 -10.12 26.22
N LYS A 429 35.02 -10.19 24.94
CA LYS A 429 36.44 -10.19 24.54
C LYS A 429 37.14 -8.91 24.99
N VAL A 430 36.58 -7.75 24.64
CA VAL A 430 37.13 -6.44 25.04
C VAL A 430 37.19 -6.30 26.56
N LEU A 431 36.21 -6.86 27.28
CA LEU A 431 36.22 -6.87 28.74
C LEU A 431 37.39 -7.71 29.31
N LEU A 432 37.66 -8.88 28.74
CA LEU A 432 38.81 -9.72 29.12
C LEU A 432 40.14 -9.01 28.83
N ASP A 433 40.27 -8.38 27.67
CA ASP A 433 41.46 -7.63 27.29
C ASP A 433 41.69 -6.44 28.24
N LYS A 434 40.61 -5.72 28.60
CA LYS A 434 40.67 -4.67 29.62
C LYS A 434 41.14 -5.19 30.98
N MET A 435 40.65 -6.36 31.41
CA MET A 435 41.10 -6.98 32.67
C MET A 435 42.57 -7.42 32.61
N ALA A 436 43.02 -7.98 31.48
CA ALA A 436 44.42 -8.36 31.28
C ALA A 436 45.35 -7.14 31.33
N LEU A 437 45.00 -6.06 30.62
CA LEU A 437 45.75 -4.80 30.64
C LEU A 437 45.78 -4.18 32.04
N ALA A 438 44.68 -4.23 32.79
CA ALA A 438 44.64 -3.75 34.17
C ALA A 438 45.59 -4.55 35.08
N ASN A 439 45.65 -5.88 34.90
CA ASN A 439 46.54 -6.74 35.66
C ASN A 439 48.02 -6.49 35.32
N GLU A 440 48.37 -6.41 34.04
CA GLU A 440 49.74 -6.07 33.61
C GLU A 440 50.15 -4.68 34.08
N LYS A 441 49.26 -3.68 34.03
CA LYS A 441 49.52 -2.36 34.61
C LYS A 441 49.80 -2.46 36.12
N ALA A 442 49.05 -3.27 36.86
CA ALA A 442 49.28 -3.48 38.28
C ALA A 442 50.64 -4.14 38.55
N LYS A 443 51.02 -5.17 37.78
CA LYS A 443 52.34 -5.82 37.86
C LYS A 443 53.47 -4.83 37.58
N LEU A 444 53.40 -4.11 36.45
CA LEU A 444 54.40 -3.09 36.07
C LEU A 444 54.48 -1.97 37.11
N SER A 445 53.35 -1.57 37.71
CA SER A 445 53.35 -0.60 38.81
C SER A 445 54.07 -1.11 40.04
N ASN A 446 53.87 -2.38 40.41
CA ASN A 446 54.56 -3.02 41.53
C ASN A 446 56.04 -3.21 41.24
N GLU A 447 56.41 -3.64 40.04
CA GLU A 447 57.81 -3.73 39.61
C GLU A 447 58.49 -2.37 39.59
N ASN A 448 57.83 -1.33 39.09
CA ASN A 448 58.35 0.04 39.11
C ASN A 448 58.51 0.54 40.55
N ALA A 449 57.55 0.26 41.44
CA ALA A 449 57.69 0.55 42.86
C ALA A 449 58.89 -0.19 43.49
N ASN A 450 59.07 -1.46 43.17
CA ASN A 450 60.21 -2.26 43.63
C ASN A 450 61.54 -1.76 43.07
N LEU A 451 61.61 -1.41 41.79
CA LEU A 451 62.80 -0.84 41.16
C LEU A 451 63.14 0.52 41.76
N LYS A 452 62.14 1.36 42.03
CA LYS A 452 62.33 2.62 42.77
C LYS A 452 62.86 2.37 44.17
N LEU A 453 62.35 1.37 44.89
CA LEU A 453 62.85 0.97 46.20
C LEU A 453 64.29 0.45 46.14
N ILE A 454 64.64 -0.38 45.15
CA ILE A 454 66.00 -0.89 44.96
C ILE A 454 66.96 0.25 44.58
N LEU A 455 66.53 1.16 43.70
CA LEU A 455 67.30 2.32 43.32
C LEU A 455 67.52 3.24 44.52
N GLN A 456 66.50 3.45 45.35
CA GLN A 456 66.61 4.19 46.61
C GLN A 456 67.63 3.52 47.53
N LYS A 457 67.52 2.21 47.78
CA LYS A 457 68.52 1.44 48.56
C LYS A 457 69.94 1.53 47.98
N TYR A 458 70.09 1.54 46.65
CA TYR A 458 71.39 1.65 45.99
C TYR A 458 71.98 3.07 46.12
N LEU A 459 71.16 4.11 45.98
CA LEU A 459 71.54 5.51 46.22
C LEU A 459 71.92 5.73 47.68
N ASP A 460 71.17 5.16 48.61
CA ASP A 460 71.44 5.16 50.04
C ASP A 460 72.73 4.39 50.39
N GLY A 461 73.06 3.33 49.64
CA GLY A 461 74.33 2.61 49.79
C GLY A 461 75.56 3.37 49.27
N ILE A 462 75.38 4.39 48.43
CA ILE A 462 76.47 5.19 47.80
C ILE A 462 76.58 6.59 48.42
N SER A 463 75.47 7.18 48.84
CA SER A 463 75.38 8.50 49.44
C SER A 463 75.15 8.39 50.94
N VAL A 464 75.93 9.12 51.74
CA VAL A 464 75.73 9.16 53.20
C VAL A 464 74.62 10.16 53.53
N ASN A 465 73.38 9.67 53.60
CA ASN A 465 72.20 10.43 54.03
C ASN A 465 71.86 10.11 55.51
N PRO A 466 71.21 11.03 56.26
CA PRO A 466 70.88 10.81 57.68
C PRO A 466 69.96 9.58 57.90
N GLU A 467 69.03 9.30 56.97
CA GLU A 467 68.16 8.12 57.04
C GLU A 467 68.94 6.79 56.96
N VAL A 468 70.10 6.79 56.30
CA VAL A 468 70.97 5.60 56.16
C VAL A 468 71.75 5.35 57.45
N ILE A 469 72.04 6.38 58.24
CA ILE A 469 72.77 6.28 59.52
C ILE A 469 71.86 5.73 60.63
N GLU A 470 70.56 6.00 60.56
CA GLU A 470 69.55 5.53 61.53
C GLU A 470 69.07 4.09 61.28
N ALA A 471 69.14 3.61 60.03
CA ALA A 471 68.80 2.24 59.66
C ALA A 471 69.99 1.28 59.77
N ASP A 472 69.72 -0.03 59.87
CA ASP A 472 70.76 -1.07 59.88
C ASP A 472 71.62 -0.98 58.62
N ASN A 473 72.89 -0.59 58.78
CA ASN A 473 73.79 -0.24 57.70
C ASN A 473 75.17 -0.90 57.85
N PRO A 474 75.91 -1.11 56.75
CA PRO A 474 77.29 -1.62 56.82
C PRO A 474 78.32 -0.53 57.14
N LEU A 475 77.91 0.74 57.28
CA LEU A 475 78.80 1.90 57.52
C LEU A 475 79.17 2.08 58.99
N LEU A 476 78.33 1.62 59.93
CA LEU A 476 78.54 1.69 61.38
C LEU A 476 78.37 0.30 62.01
N ILE A 477 79.48 -0.44 62.11
CA ILE A 477 79.49 -1.77 62.73
C ILE A 477 79.50 -1.59 64.26
N VAL A 478 78.36 -1.82 64.89
CA VAL A 478 78.22 -1.82 66.35
C VAL A 478 78.16 -3.29 66.80
N ASN A 479 79.03 -3.69 67.72
CA ASN A 479 79.11 -5.06 68.28
C ASN A 479 79.53 -6.19 67.31
N GLY A 480 80.38 -5.91 66.32
CA GLY A 480 81.12 -6.95 65.58
C GLY A 480 80.36 -7.74 64.51
N ASP A 481 79.06 -7.49 64.32
CA ASP A 481 78.28 -8.08 63.24
C ASP A 481 78.25 -7.14 62.04
N ALA A 482 79.04 -7.45 61.00
CA ALA A 482 78.79 -6.90 59.67
C ALA A 482 77.55 -7.61 59.12
N ASN A 483 76.37 -7.00 59.28
CA ASN A 483 75.08 -7.53 58.83
C ASN A 483 75.01 -7.61 57.30
N PHE A 484 75.69 -8.61 56.74
CA PHE A 484 75.42 -9.11 55.40
C PHE A 484 74.21 -10.03 55.47
N ASP A 485 73.14 -9.68 54.75
CA ASP A 485 72.05 -10.62 54.47
C ASP A 485 72.61 -11.80 53.65
N ARG A 486 73.07 -12.84 54.34
CA ARG A 486 73.22 -14.19 53.78
C ARG A 486 72.02 -15.00 54.26
N PRO A 487 71.30 -15.70 53.37
CA PRO A 487 70.24 -16.59 53.81
C PRO A 487 70.86 -17.71 54.67
N ARG A 488 70.41 -17.81 55.93
CA ARG A 488 70.73 -18.94 56.82
C ARG A 488 70.00 -20.19 56.32
N PRO A 489 70.65 -21.36 56.26
CA PRO A 489 69.98 -22.61 55.96
C PRO A 489 69.28 -23.15 57.23
N GLU A 490 67.97 -23.38 57.13
CA GLU A 490 67.16 -24.07 58.15
C GLU A 490 67.56 -25.57 58.24
N PRO A 491 67.80 -26.12 59.44
CA PRO A 491 68.16 -27.53 59.61
C PRO A 491 66.91 -28.41 59.48
N GLY A 492 66.76 -29.13 58.36
CA GLY A 492 65.77 -30.21 58.24
C GLY A 492 65.03 -30.39 56.92
N ALA A 493 65.32 -29.62 55.87
CA ALA A 493 64.71 -29.85 54.55
C ALA A 493 65.61 -30.69 53.64
N VAL A 494 65.08 -31.80 53.14
CA VAL A 494 65.73 -32.68 52.16
C VAL A 494 65.96 -31.91 50.86
N ILE A 495 67.21 -31.90 50.39
CA ILE A 495 67.64 -31.30 49.13
C ILE A 495 67.32 -32.28 47.98
N PRO A 496 66.47 -31.94 47.00
CA PRO A 496 66.48 -32.61 45.71
C PRO A 496 67.72 -32.17 44.91
N VAL A 497 68.49 -33.16 44.47
CA VAL A 497 69.79 -33.06 43.81
C VAL A 497 69.60 -32.66 42.34
N THR A 498 69.61 -31.36 42.02
CA THR A 498 69.79 -30.91 40.62
C THR A 498 70.60 -29.63 40.42
N GLU A 499 71.02 -28.90 41.46
CA GLU A 499 71.72 -27.61 41.26
C GLU A 499 73.13 -27.54 41.89
N LEU A 500 73.80 -28.68 42.04
CA LEU A 500 75.20 -28.77 42.51
C LEU A 500 76.26 -28.58 41.41
N GLN A 501 75.90 -28.08 40.22
CA GLN A 501 76.81 -28.06 39.07
C GLN A 501 77.28 -26.67 38.60
N THR A 502 76.87 -25.58 39.25
CA THR A 502 77.27 -24.22 38.84
C THR A 502 78.18 -23.48 39.83
N LEU A 503 78.50 -24.04 41.00
CA LEU A 503 79.25 -23.34 42.05
C LEU A 503 80.72 -23.79 42.27
N VAL A 504 81.25 -24.71 41.47
CA VAL A 504 82.65 -25.19 41.61
C VAL A 504 83.66 -24.45 40.72
N VAL A 505 83.23 -23.56 39.81
CA VAL A 505 84.14 -22.91 38.85
C VAL A 505 84.68 -21.54 39.31
N ALA A 506 84.13 -20.92 40.34
CA ALA A 506 84.49 -19.53 40.69
C ALA A 506 85.49 -19.33 41.85
N GLN A 507 86.11 -20.39 42.40
CA GLN A 507 87.03 -20.30 43.56
C GLN A 507 88.50 -20.70 43.27
N ARG A 508 88.95 -20.69 42.01
CA ARG A 508 90.37 -20.96 41.64
C ARG A 508 91.13 -19.82 40.96
N MET A 509 90.62 -18.60 40.94
CA MET A 509 91.29 -17.45 40.30
C MET A 509 91.46 -16.27 41.27
N THR A 510 92.04 -16.48 42.46
CA THR A 510 92.67 -15.43 43.28
C THR A 510 93.71 -16.06 44.21
N ASN A 511 94.85 -16.44 43.66
CA ASN A 511 96.15 -16.55 44.34
C ASN A 511 97.23 -16.51 43.25
N ALA A 512 97.48 -15.30 42.75
CA ALA A 512 98.71 -14.83 42.13
C ALA A 512 98.75 -13.30 42.31
#